data_AF-A0A1F1A4C2-F1
#
_entry.id   AF-A0A1F1A4C2-F1
#
_cell.length_a   1.000
_cell.length_b   1.000
_cell.length_c   1.000
_cell.angle_alpha   90.00
_cell.angle_beta   90.00
_cell.angle_gamma   90.00
#
_symmetry.space_group_name_H-M   'P 1'
#
loop_
_entity.id
_entity.type
_entity.pdbx_description
1 polymer ?
#
loop_
_entity_poly.entity_id
_entity_poly.type
_entity_poly.pdbx_seq_one_letter_code
_entity_poly.pdbx_strand_id
1 'polypeptide(L)'
;MKKGLVIVLSALVLASCSRPQRTVSPKSSDTKQTSTSEKKQSGMDLKAIKAKDYSSIKGTWIDGRGNELVFDDKGLVSEDVELDASSFKQKDQIAEMTVSAKSGVGGYGLLFLPKGQKAGKDDASDKSKDRIWAGQSPAYGDDDNFYYRKKEQPKDREQVDTDDSSSKSKTSKAKKWNTRSDSEVKSSKKADQNDYPGYTDAQVEAARVWAYVIKNVPSELNISNSAAGTKIYNGGLGVDYPKDMRQLFTPISAEGHVTYASNGDGTVTIYPVPSHWQQSADELNSEEFMTQFTQGILDHAETVTLPDGDPDMIRQILAVLK
;
A
#
# COMPACT_ATOMS: atom_id res chain seq x y z
N MET A 1 -7.53 -23.26 71.75
CA MET A 1 -7.69 -22.66 73.10
C MET A 1 -8.48 -21.35 72.99
N LYS A 2 -9.07 -20.88 74.11
CA LYS A 2 -9.65 -19.52 74.42
C LYS A 2 -9.83 -18.54 73.23
N LYS A 3 -11.08 -18.16 72.88
CA LYS A 3 -11.87 -17.00 73.40
C LYS A 3 -11.27 -15.62 73.04
N GLY A 4 -12.02 -14.58 72.72
CA GLY A 4 -13.49 -14.41 72.63
C GLY A 4 -13.88 -12.93 72.41
N LEU A 5 -15.11 -12.67 71.94
CA LEU A 5 -15.66 -11.34 71.58
C LEU A 5 -16.20 -10.56 72.82
N VAL A 6 -16.57 -9.27 72.61
CA VAL A 6 -17.69 -8.50 73.25
C VAL A 6 -17.33 -7.31 74.20
N ILE A 7 -17.84 -6.11 73.83
CA ILE A 7 -18.17 -4.87 74.62
C ILE A 7 -17.02 -4.07 75.31
N VAL A 8 -16.92 -2.72 75.39
CA VAL A 8 -17.67 -1.48 74.99
C VAL A 8 -18.07 -0.54 76.17
N LEU A 9 -17.94 0.78 75.95
CA LEU A 9 -18.51 1.96 76.66
C LEU A 9 -17.82 2.63 77.89
N SER A 10 -17.23 3.80 77.62
CA SER A 10 -17.43 5.15 78.21
C SER A 10 -17.49 5.45 79.73
N ALA A 11 -16.67 6.46 80.12
CA ALA A 11 -17.06 7.69 80.84
C ALA A 11 -16.19 8.85 80.27
N LEU A 12 -16.64 10.07 79.90
CA LEU A 12 -17.62 11.07 80.39
C LEU A 12 -16.95 12.13 81.32
N VAL A 13 -17.50 13.37 81.32
CA VAL A 13 -17.16 14.58 82.15
C VAL A 13 -16.08 15.50 81.54
N LEU A 14 -16.25 16.83 81.39
CA LEU A 14 -17.44 17.73 81.40
C LEU A 14 -17.12 19.10 80.74
N ALA A 15 -18.17 19.86 80.35
CA ALA A 15 -18.25 21.35 80.31
C ALA A 15 -17.31 22.16 79.35
N SER A 16 -17.70 23.32 78.79
CA SER A 16 -19.01 24.01 78.71
C SER A 16 -19.04 25.05 77.56
N CYS A 17 -20.26 25.44 77.12
CA CYS A 17 -20.68 26.73 76.50
C CYS A 17 -19.83 27.42 75.38
N SER A 18 -20.37 27.92 74.26
CA SER A 18 -21.77 28.01 73.78
C SER A 18 -21.86 28.16 72.25
N ARG A 19 -23.09 27.94 71.72
CA ARG A 19 -23.49 27.95 70.29
C ARG A 19 -23.94 29.36 69.82
N PRO A 20 -24.28 29.60 68.52
CA PRO A 20 -24.18 28.76 67.29
C PRO A 20 -23.41 29.53 66.17
N GLN A 21 -23.56 29.48 64.82
CA GLN A 21 -24.19 28.68 63.72
C GLN A 21 -23.49 29.16 62.40
N ARG A 22 -23.46 28.53 61.21
CA ARG A 22 -23.92 27.24 60.65
C ARG A 22 -23.18 26.98 59.32
N THR A 23 -22.76 25.73 59.02
CA THR A 23 -22.48 25.15 57.67
C THR A 23 -21.47 25.85 56.71
N VAL A 24 -20.60 25.16 55.95
CA VAL A 24 -20.48 23.72 55.62
C VAL A 24 -19.01 23.24 55.56
N SER A 25 -18.87 21.94 55.82
CA SER A 25 -17.74 21.00 55.65
C SER A 25 -16.49 21.41 54.82
N PRO A 26 -15.27 21.28 55.39
CA PRO A 26 -14.05 20.99 54.62
C PRO A 26 -13.85 19.47 54.43
N LYS A 27 -13.22 19.04 53.32
CA LYS A 27 -12.64 17.69 53.22
C LYS A 27 -11.30 17.71 52.48
N SER A 28 -10.34 17.00 53.07
CA SER A 28 -8.97 16.70 52.66
C SER A 28 -8.66 16.79 51.16
N SER A 29 -7.54 17.45 50.83
CA SER A 29 -6.90 17.38 49.52
C SER A 29 -6.21 16.03 49.33
N ASP A 30 -6.73 15.17 48.46
CA ASP A 30 -5.99 14.01 47.97
C ASP A 30 -4.87 14.48 47.02
N THR A 31 -3.61 14.19 47.38
CA THR A 31 -2.45 14.50 46.55
C THR A 31 -2.42 13.57 45.33
N LYS A 32 -3.21 13.91 44.31
CA LYS A 32 -3.16 13.27 43.00
C LYS A 32 -1.75 13.47 42.45
N GLN A 33 -0.97 12.40 42.36
CA GLN A 33 0.27 12.40 41.59
C GLN A 33 -0.11 12.69 40.14
N THR A 34 0.10 13.93 39.71
CA THR A 34 0.09 14.30 38.30
C THR A 34 1.31 13.64 37.68
N SER A 35 1.12 12.46 37.08
CA SER A 35 2.07 11.89 36.16
C SER A 35 2.26 12.88 35.02
N THR A 36 3.35 13.64 35.06
CA THR A 36 3.70 14.62 34.04
C THR A 36 3.88 13.86 32.73
N SER A 37 2.87 13.90 31.87
CA SER A 37 2.93 13.33 30.53
C SER A 37 3.97 14.14 29.75
N GLU A 38 5.18 13.58 29.65
CA GLU A 38 6.29 14.19 28.95
C GLU A 38 5.89 14.50 27.50
N LYS A 39 6.44 15.59 26.95
CA LYS A 39 6.03 16.09 25.64
C LYS A 39 6.22 15.01 24.58
N LYS A 40 5.09 14.52 24.06
CA LYS A 40 5.01 13.63 22.90
C LYS A 40 5.97 14.12 21.82
N GLN A 41 6.97 13.32 21.45
CA GLN A 41 7.83 13.61 20.31
C GLN A 41 6.92 13.75 19.09
N SER A 42 6.89 14.94 18.48
CA SER A 42 5.91 15.30 17.45
C SER A 42 6.33 14.84 16.05
N GLY A 43 6.95 13.66 15.97
CA GLY A 43 7.47 13.09 14.73
C GLY A 43 7.87 11.63 14.88
N MET A 44 8.24 11.03 13.76
CA MET A 44 8.59 9.62 13.60
C MET A 44 9.78 9.20 14.47
N ASP A 45 9.61 8.17 15.30
CA ASP A 45 10.67 7.64 16.16
C ASP A 45 11.10 6.24 15.68
N LEU A 46 12.28 6.19 15.05
CA LEU A 46 12.87 4.95 14.52
C LEU A 46 13.27 3.95 15.62
N LYS A 47 13.52 4.41 16.86
CA LYS A 47 13.82 3.53 18.00
C LYS A 47 12.56 2.84 18.51
N ALA A 48 11.44 3.57 18.52
CA ALA A 48 10.13 2.99 18.82
C ALA A 48 9.74 1.94 17.76
N ILE A 49 9.87 2.27 16.47
CA ILE A 49 9.61 1.33 15.36
C ILE A 49 10.49 0.08 15.48
N LYS A 50 11.79 0.22 15.79
CA LYS A 50 12.69 -0.92 16.04
C LYS A 50 12.24 -1.79 17.22
N ALA A 51 11.61 -1.20 18.23
CA ALA A 51 11.03 -1.90 19.37
C ALA A 51 9.60 -2.46 19.09
N LYS A 52 9.12 -2.35 17.85
CA LYS A 52 7.75 -2.68 17.41
C LYS A 52 6.65 -1.81 18.04
N ASP A 53 7.02 -0.59 18.49
CA ASP A 53 6.09 0.46 18.88
C ASP A 53 5.87 1.42 17.71
N TYR A 54 4.73 1.27 17.05
CA TYR A 54 4.33 2.07 15.88
C TYR A 54 3.53 3.32 16.26
N SER A 55 3.38 3.64 17.55
CA SER A 55 2.57 4.78 18.02
C SER A 55 3.03 6.15 17.51
N SER A 56 4.31 6.27 17.11
CA SER A 56 4.87 7.48 16.48
C SER A 56 4.43 7.66 15.01
N ILE A 57 4.14 6.57 14.29
CA ILE A 57 3.70 6.57 12.88
C ILE A 57 2.20 6.31 12.70
N LYS A 58 1.49 5.90 13.76
CA LYS A 58 0.05 5.61 13.76
C LYS A 58 -0.80 6.65 13.02
N GLY A 59 -1.73 6.15 12.19
CA GLY A 59 -2.66 6.92 11.38
C GLY A 59 -2.54 6.61 9.88
N THR A 60 -3.37 7.28 9.08
CA THR A 60 -3.34 7.22 7.62
C THR A 60 -2.25 8.14 7.06
N TRP A 61 -1.40 7.57 6.22
CA TRP A 61 -0.51 8.28 5.32
C TRP A 61 -1.03 8.14 3.90
N ILE A 62 -0.88 9.17 3.08
CA ILE A 62 -1.36 9.24 1.70
C ILE A 62 -0.27 9.86 0.81
N ASP A 63 -0.04 9.29 -0.37
CA ASP A 63 0.90 9.83 -1.36
C ASP A 63 0.24 10.93 -2.24
N GLY A 64 0.95 11.42 -3.26
CA GLY A 64 0.41 12.42 -4.17
C GLY A 64 -0.58 11.87 -5.20
N ARG A 65 -0.70 10.53 -5.28
CA ARG A 65 -1.47 9.77 -6.28
C ARG A 65 -2.75 9.17 -5.69
N GLY A 66 -2.94 9.28 -4.38
CA GLY A 66 -4.13 8.85 -3.64
C GLY A 66 -4.00 7.48 -2.96
N ASN A 67 -2.83 6.82 -3.02
CA ASN A 67 -2.60 5.55 -2.34
C ASN A 67 -2.47 5.77 -0.83
N GLU A 68 -3.04 4.88 -0.01
CA GLU A 68 -2.99 5.00 1.46
C GLU A 68 -2.20 3.88 2.14
N LEU A 69 -1.44 4.24 3.18
CA LEU A 69 -0.86 3.33 4.16
C LEU A 69 -1.45 3.64 5.54
N VAL A 70 -2.14 2.68 6.15
CA VAL A 70 -2.79 2.86 7.46
C VAL A 70 -2.01 2.12 8.53
N PHE A 71 -1.54 2.84 9.56
CA PHE A 71 -0.84 2.24 10.71
C PHE A 71 -1.69 2.29 11.99
N ASP A 72 -1.75 1.19 12.73
CA ASP A 72 -2.34 1.12 14.08
C ASP A 72 -1.26 0.99 15.17
N ASP A 73 -1.58 0.42 16.34
CA ASP A 73 -0.60 0.17 17.41
C ASP A 73 0.24 -1.11 17.18
N LYS A 74 -0.10 -1.94 16.19
CA LYS A 74 0.52 -3.24 15.87
C LYS A 74 1.36 -3.23 14.59
N GLY A 75 1.12 -2.29 13.68
CA GLY A 75 1.89 -2.12 12.45
C GLY A 75 1.05 -1.58 11.30
N LEU A 76 1.35 -2.03 10.09
CA LEU A 76 0.56 -1.77 8.89
C LEU A 76 -0.76 -2.55 8.94
N VAL A 77 -1.87 -1.89 8.63
CA VAL A 77 -3.22 -2.47 8.54
C VAL A 77 -3.58 -2.67 7.07
N SER A 78 -3.62 -3.92 6.65
CA SER A 78 -4.09 -4.37 5.32
C SER A 78 -4.64 -5.79 5.42
N GLU A 79 -5.56 -6.15 4.53
CA GLU A 79 -6.07 -7.51 4.40
C GLU A 79 -5.06 -8.41 3.66
N ASP A 80 -4.36 -7.88 2.65
CA ASP A 80 -3.52 -8.63 1.71
C ASP A 80 -2.02 -8.64 2.05
N VAL A 81 -1.52 -7.59 2.73
CA VAL A 81 -0.09 -7.43 3.06
C VAL A 81 0.18 -7.29 4.55
N GLU A 82 1.40 -7.60 4.98
CA GLU A 82 1.87 -7.44 6.35
C GLU A 82 3.29 -6.86 6.44
N LEU A 83 3.58 -6.16 7.53
CA LEU A 83 4.87 -5.52 7.79
C LEU A 83 5.81 -6.52 8.48
N ASP A 84 6.89 -6.92 7.81
CA ASP A 84 7.90 -7.80 8.42
C ASP A 84 8.69 -7.02 9.47
N ALA A 85 8.30 -7.19 10.73
CA ALA A 85 8.96 -6.59 11.89
C ALA A 85 10.35 -7.18 12.22
N SER A 86 10.86 -8.13 11.43
CA SER A 86 12.24 -8.65 11.50
C SER A 86 13.18 -8.01 10.47
N SER A 87 12.64 -7.54 9.32
CA SER A 87 13.39 -6.89 8.23
C SER A 87 14.11 -5.58 8.60
N PHE A 88 13.80 -4.98 9.77
CA PHE A 88 14.19 -3.62 10.14
C PHE A 88 15.70 -3.36 10.03
N LYS A 89 16.08 -2.47 9.12
CA LYS A 89 17.45 -1.99 8.91
C LYS A 89 17.47 -0.48 9.13
N GLN A 90 18.26 0.01 10.07
CA GLN A 90 18.49 1.45 10.23
C GLN A 90 19.86 1.81 9.65
N LYS A 91 19.88 2.86 8.83
CA LYS A 91 21.11 3.50 8.34
C LYS A 91 21.06 4.97 8.69
N ASP A 92 22.07 5.46 9.41
CA ASP A 92 22.12 6.84 9.89
C ASP A 92 20.82 7.24 10.65
N GLN A 93 20.02 8.15 10.08
CA GLN A 93 18.76 8.67 10.64
C GLN A 93 17.52 8.23 9.83
N ILE A 94 17.64 7.22 8.98
CA ILE A 94 16.56 6.64 8.17
C ILE A 94 16.46 5.13 8.44
N ALA A 95 15.28 4.52 8.24
CA ALA A 95 15.10 3.08 8.41
C ALA A 95 14.29 2.45 7.28
N GLU A 96 14.67 1.23 6.92
CA GLU A 96 14.04 0.40 5.91
C GLU A 96 13.34 -0.80 6.58
N MET A 97 12.16 -1.17 6.08
CA MET A 97 11.48 -2.42 6.40
C MET A 97 10.85 -3.00 5.12
N THR A 98 10.63 -4.31 5.08
CA THR A 98 9.87 -5.00 4.04
C THR A 98 8.40 -5.07 4.43
N VAL A 99 7.51 -4.83 3.48
CA VAL A 99 6.11 -5.26 3.51
C VAL A 99 5.98 -6.43 2.54
N SER A 100 5.46 -7.55 3.03
CA SER A 100 5.28 -8.80 2.28
C SER A 100 3.81 -9.05 2.03
N ALA A 101 3.46 -9.65 0.89
CA ALA A 101 2.11 -10.15 0.67
C ALA A 101 1.87 -11.42 1.49
N LYS A 102 0.66 -11.57 2.05
CA LYS A 102 0.25 -12.78 2.83
C LYS A 102 0.00 -14.00 1.93
N SER A 103 -0.05 -13.79 0.62
CA SER A 103 0.11 -14.83 -0.41
C SER A 103 1.48 -15.52 -0.36
N GLY A 104 2.44 -14.95 0.39
CA GLY A 104 3.86 -15.26 0.34
C GLY A 104 4.61 -14.53 -0.79
N VAL A 105 3.90 -14.02 -1.81
CA VAL A 105 4.50 -13.61 -3.08
C VAL A 105 4.34 -12.14 -3.40
N GLY A 106 5.48 -11.48 -3.58
CA GLY A 106 5.54 -10.05 -3.81
C GLY A 106 5.57 -9.26 -2.50
N GLY A 107 5.76 -7.96 -2.64
CA GLY A 107 6.04 -7.05 -1.54
C GLY A 107 6.75 -5.80 -2.02
N TYR A 108 7.07 -4.91 -1.09
CA TYR A 108 7.76 -3.66 -1.34
C TYR A 108 8.57 -3.22 -0.11
N GLY A 109 9.59 -2.40 -0.33
CA GLY A 109 10.29 -1.72 0.76
C GLY A 109 9.50 -0.50 1.23
N LEU A 110 9.43 -0.32 2.54
CA LEU A 110 9.11 0.96 3.19
C LEU A 110 10.40 1.63 3.64
N LEU A 111 10.56 2.91 3.30
CA LEU A 111 11.64 3.77 3.78
C LEU A 111 11.06 4.87 4.68
N PHE A 112 11.32 4.75 5.97
CA PHE A 112 10.93 5.66 7.03
C PHE A 112 11.88 6.86 7.08
N LEU A 113 11.34 8.06 6.83
CA LEU A 113 12.08 9.30 6.63
C LEU A 113 11.63 10.37 7.63
N PRO A 114 12.21 10.41 8.84
CA PRO A 114 11.95 11.48 9.79
C PRO A 114 12.20 12.88 9.19
N LYS A 115 11.54 13.88 9.77
CA LYS A 115 11.75 15.30 9.42
C LYS A 115 13.24 15.67 9.28
N GLY A 116 13.59 16.32 8.17
CA GLY A 116 14.93 16.78 7.83
C GLY A 116 15.81 15.76 7.09
N GLN A 117 15.45 14.48 7.06
CA GLN A 117 16.25 13.43 6.41
C GLN A 117 16.01 13.35 4.90
N LYS A 118 16.89 12.63 4.18
CA LYS A 118 16.76 12.41 2.73
C LYS A 118 16.75 10.92 2.36
N ALA A 119 15.97 10.57 1.35
CA ALA A 119 15.98 9.25 0.74
C ALA A 119 17.15 9.06 -0.25
N GLY A 120 17.55 10.13 -0.95
CA GLY A 120 18.61 10.11 -1.95
C GLY A 120 19.16 11.50 -2.29
N LYS A 121 20.01 11.54 -3.33
CA LYS A 121 20.57 12.78 -3.89
C LYS A 121 19.52 13.62 -4.62
N ASP A 122 18.55 12.90 -5.19
CA ASP A 122 17.47 13.27 -6.09
C ASP A 122 16.13 13.44 -5.38
N ASP A 123 16.08 13.18 -4.08
CA ASP A 123 14.90 13.36 -3.22
C ASP A 123 14.25 14.74 -3.45
N ALA A 124 13.09 14.75 -4.09
CA ALA A 124 12.30 15.93 -4.42
C ALA A 124 11.42 16.42 -3.24
N SER A 125 11.19 15.57 -2.25
CA SER A 125 10.09 15.69 -1.28
C SER A 125 10.16 16.84 -0.26
N ASP A 126 9.03 17.16 0.37
CA ASP A 126 8.95 18.07 1.53
C ASP A 126 9.62 17.47 2.78
N LYS A 127 10.95 17.67 2.84
CA LYS A 127 11.81 17.30 3.98
C LYS A 127 11.47 18.07 5.27
N SER A 128 10.57 19.05 5.24
CA SER A 128 10.07 19.70 6.46
C SER A 128 9.08 18.83 7.25
N LYS A 129 8.65 17.69 6.70
CA LYS A 129 7.77 16.71 7.35
C LYS A 129 8.44 15.35 7.51
N ASP A 130 7.86 14.52 8.37
CA ASP A 130 8.07 13.08 8.28
C ASP A 130 7.46 12.58 6.96
N ARG A 131 8.10 11.60 6.32
CA ARG A 131 7.60 10.91 5.13
C ARG A 131 7.76 9.41 5.29
N ILE A 132 6.98 8.66 4.53
CA ILE A 132 7.25 7.26 4.20
C ILE A 132 7.38 7.20 2.68
N TRP A 133 8.39 6.53 2.14
CA TRP A 133 8.41 6.11 0.74
C TRP A 133 8.12 4.62 0.65
N ALA A 134 7.40 4.19 -0.38
CA ALA A 134 7.04 2.78 -0.59
C ALA A 134 7.30 2.37 -2.05
N GLY A 135 7.97 1.24 -2.27
CA GLY A 135 8.21 0.72 -3.61
C GLY A 135 9.26 -0.39 -3.69
N GLN A 136 9.53 -0.87 -4.91
CA GLN A 136 10.48 -1.97 -5.18
C GLN A 136 11.86 -1.50 -5.66
N SER A 137 12.01 -0.24 -6.09
CA SER A 137 13.30 0.35 -6.48
C SER A 137 13.29 1.87 -6.29
N PRO A 138 14.42 2.51 -5.94
CA PRO A 138 14.49 3.94 -5.63
C PRO A 138 13.88 4.86 -6.69
N ALA A 139 12.86 5.63 -6.30
CA ALA A 139 12.12 6.54 -7.17
C ALA A 139 11.87 7.89 -6.46
N TYR A 140 12.94 8.59 -6.10
CA TYR A 140 12.87 9.73 -5.17
C TYR A 140 12.74 11.11 -5.86
N GLY A 141 12.88 11.17 -7.18
CA GLY A 141 12.80 12.40 -7.99
C GLY A 141 11.40 13.01 -8.18
N ASP A 142 10.37 12.44 -7.55
CA ASP A 142 8.98 12.90 -7.58
C ASP A 142 8.42 12.92 -6.15
N ASP A 143 7.83 14.05 -5.73
CA ASP A 143 7.20 14.20 -4.40
C ASP A 143 5.94 13.34 -4.27
N ASP A 144 5.26 13.06 -5.39
CA ASP A 144 4.02 12.29 -5.39
C ASP A 144 4.24 10.78 -5.11
N ASN A 145 5.50 10.31 -5.09
CA ASN A 145 5.89 8.99 -4.60
C ASN A 145 6.08 8.93 -3.07
N PHE A 146 5.96 10.04 -2.34
CA PHE A 146 6.13 10.10 -0.89
C PHE A 146 4.79 10.22 -0.17
N TYR A 147 4.59 9.34 0.80
CA TYR A 147 3.43 9.31 1.68
C TYR A 147 3.63 10.31 2.83
N TYR A 148 2.62 11.16 3.02
CA TYR A 148 2.52 12.13 4.11
C TYR A 148 1.33 11.79 5.01
N ARG A 149 1.34 12.16 6.29
CA ARG A 149 0.15 11.99 7.13
C ARG A 149 -1.02 12.76 6.51
N LYS A 150 -2.19 12.13 6.41
CA LYS A 150 -3.42 12.73 5.81
C LYS A 150 -3.95 13.97 6.58
N LYS A 151 -3.33 14.33 7.71
CA LYS A 151 -3.59 15.55 8.50
C LYS A 151 -2.55 16.67 8.28
N GLU A 152 -1.52 16.42 7.47
CA GLU A 152 -0.36 17.32 7.24
C GLU A 152 -0.25 17.78 5.77
N GLN A 153 -1.19 17.38 4.91
CA GLN A 153 -1.41 18.04 3.62
C GLN A 153 -2.14 19.38 3.82
N PRO A 154 -1.77 20.46 3.10
CA PRO A 154 -2.58 21.68 3.01
C PRO A 154 -3.95 21.36 2.42
N LYS A 155 -4.98 22.13 2.78
CA LYS A 155 -6.33 21.99 2.19
C LYS A 155 -6.41 22.39 0.71
N ASP A 156 -5.32 22.95 0.19
CA ASP A 156 -5.26 23.63 -1.10
C ASP A 156 -4.66 22.73 -2.21
N ARG A 157 -4.34 21.45 -1.92
CA ARG A 157 -4.16 20.43 -2.96
C ARG A 157 -5.56 19.95 -3.38
N GLU A 158 -6.17 20.72 -4.28
CA GLU A 158 -7.54 20.53 -4.74
C GLU A 158 -7.70 19.15 -5.40
N GLN A 159 -8.46 18.25 -4.74
CA GLN A 159 -8.82 16.96 -5.32
C GLN A 159 -9.68 17.20 -6.56
N VAL A 160 -9.25 16.66 -7.71
CA VAL A 160 -10.11 16.55 -8.90
C VAL A 160 -11.03 15.33 -8.71
N ASP A 161 -11.93 15.45 -7.73
CA ASP A 161 -12.97 14.46 -7.47
C ASP A 161 -14.01 14.53 -8.60
N THR A 162 -13.96 13.58 -9.54
CA THR A 162 -15.08 13.34 -10.46
C THR A 162 -16.20 12.62 -9.71
N ASP A 163 -17.00 13.41 -9.00
CA ASP A 163 -18.06 12.99 -8.10
C ASP A 163 -19.27 12.37 -8.84
N ASP A 164 -19.45 11.05 -8.71
CA ASP A 164 -20.78 10.46 -8.50
C ASP A 164 -20.67 9.20 -7.64
N SER A 165 -21.19 9.26 -6.42
CA SER A 165 -21.53 8.07 -5.63
C SER A 165 -22.70 8.34 -4.67
N SER A 166 -23.89 8.56 -5.24
CA SER A 166 -25.13 8.47 -4.45
C SER A 166 -25.66 7.02 -4.40
N SER A 167 -25.46 6.35 -3.26
CA SER A 167 -25.87 4.94 -3.09
C SER A 167 -27.35 4.80 -2.73
N LYS A 168 -28.13 4.10 -3.58
CA LYS A 168 -29.44 3.53 -3.22
C LYS A 168 -29.85 2.39 -4.15
N SER A 169 -30.30 1.28 -3.56
CA SER A 169 -30.65 0.06 -4.26
C SER A 169 -32.13 -0.01 -4.67
N LYS A 170 -32.40 -0.38 -5.94
CA LYS A 170 -33.46 -1.32 -6.37
C LYS A 170 -33.58 -1.51 -7.91
N THR A 171 -33.32 -2.74 -8.33
CA THR A 171 -34.04 -3.56 -9.32
C THR A 171 -34.71 -2.92 -10.55
N SER A 172 -34.18 -3.27 -11.74
CA SER A 172 -34.87 -3.49 -13.03
C SER A 172 -35.72 -2.38 -13.67
N LYS A 173 -35.30 -1.92 -14.87
CA LYS A 173 -35.86 -2.40 -16.16
C LYS A 173 -35.08 -1.85 -17.35
N ALA A 174 -35.00 -2.62 -18.44
CA ALA A 174 -34.41 -2.16 -19.70
C ALA A 174 -35.29 -1.11 -20.40
N LYS A 175 -34.66 -0.15 -21.10
CA LYS A 175 -35.37 0.76 -22.01
C LYS A 175 -34.54 1.13 -23.25
N LYS A 176 -34.58 0.25 -24.24
CA LYS A 176 -34.17 0.49 -25.62
C LYS A 176 -34.90 1.71 -26.22
N TRP A 177 -34.19 2.58 -26.93
CA TRP A 177 -34.71 3.42 -28.02
C TRP A 177 -33.69 3.51 -29.16
N ASN A 178 -34.15 3.83 -30.37
CA ASN A 178 -33.45 3.51 -31.62
C ASN A 178 -32.68 4.70 -32.24
N THR A 179 -31.45 4.42 -32.67
CA THR A 179 -30.97 4.53 -34.07
C THR A 179 -31.52 5.64 -34.99
N ARG A 180 -30.60 6.58 -35.34
CA ARG A 180 -30.50 7.39 -36.58
C ARG A 180 -31.60 8.43 -36.92
N SER A 181 -31.12 9.63 -37.21
CA SER A 181 -31.10 10.12 -38.61
C SER A 181 -29.79 10.87 -38.89
N ASP A 182 -29.52 11.13 -40.17
CA ASP A 182 -28.21 11.54 -40.69
C ASP A 182 -28.03 13.07 -40.78
N SER A 183 -26.80 13.53 -40.55
CA SER A 183 -26.27 14.80 -41.06
C SER A 183 -24.74 14.79 -40.97
N GLU A 184 -24.04 14.69 -42.09
CA GLU A 184 -22.58 14.78 -42.16
C GLU A 184 -22.03 16.11 -41.58
N VAL A 185 -20.87 16.03 -40.92
CA VAL A 185 -19.62 16.77 -41.24
C VAL A 185 -18.64 16.72 -40.05
N LYS A 186 -17.36 16.39 -40.33
CA LYS A 186 -16.20 16.46 -39.41
C LYS A 186 -16.25 15.60 -38.13
N SER A 187 -16.12 14.29 -38.32
CA SER A 187 -15.30 13.49 -37.39
C SER A 187 -13.83 13.52 -37.87
N SER A 188 -12.92 14.09 -37.08
CA SER A 188 -11.48 14.12 -37.42
C SER A 188 -10.59 14.48 -36.20
N LYS A 189 -10.26 13.50 -35.35
CA LYS A 189 -8.95 13.44 -34.64
C LYS A 189 -8.70 12.22 -33.73
N LYS A 190 -9.73 11.54 -33.21
CA LYS A 190 -9.53 10.47 -32.19
C LYS A 190 -9.20 9.08 -32.74
N ALA A 191 -9.47 8.78 -34.01
CA ALA A 191 -9.17 7.45 -34.58
C ALA A 191 -7.66 7.26 -34.79
N ASP A 192 -7.02 8.21 -35.46
CA ASP A 192 -5.63 8.09 -35.94
C ASP A 192 -4.58 8.07 -34.81
N GLN A 193 -4.92 8.58 -33.61
CA GLN A 193 -3.97 8.63 -32.49
C GLN A 193 -3.74 7.28 -31.82
N ASN A 194 -4.72 6.36 -31.85
CA ASN A 194 -4.62 5.05 -31.20
C ASN A 194 -4.26 3.92 -32.19
N ASP A 195 -3.94 4.26 -33.45
CA ASP A 195 -3.41 3.34 -34.45
C ASP A 195 -1.87 3.28 -34.39
N TYR A 196 -1.33 2.07 -34.43
CA TYR A 196 0.09 1.77 -34.28
C TYR A 196 0.60 0.96 -35.50
N PRO A 197 0.53 1.53 -36.72
CA PRO A 197 0.81 0.80 -37.95
C PRO A 197 2.25 0.26 -37.98
N GLY A 198 2.38 -1.02 -38.32
CA GLY A 198 3.65 -1.76 -38.28
C GLY A 198 3.82 -2.65 -37.06
N TYR A 199 2.98 -2.51 -36.03
CA TYR A 199 2.94 -3.41 -34.87
C TYR A 199 1.71 -4.31 -34.91
N THR A 200 1.82 -5.48 -34.27
CA THR A 200 0.70 -6.42 -34.09
C THR A 200 -0.11 -6.09 -32.84
N ASP A 201 -1.38 -6.51 -32.80
CA ASP A 201 -2.27 -6.33 -31.63
C ASP A 201 -1.63 -6.85 -30.34
N ALA A 202 -0.88 -7.96 -30.40
CA ALA A 202 -0.17 -8.54 -29.27
C ALA A 202 1.00 -7.67 -28.76
N GLN A 203 1.69 -6.94 -29.65
CA GLN A 203 2.73 -5.97 -29.29
C GLN A 203 2.11 -4.69 -28.70
N VAL A 204 0.99 -4.23 -29.26
CA VAL A 204 0.23 -3.09 -28.73
C VAL A 204 -0.36 -3.41 -27.35
N GLU A 205 -0.89 -4.61 -27.16
CA GLU A 205 -1.34 -5.12 -25.85
C GLU A 205 -0.17 -5.18 -24.85
N ALA A 206 0.98 -5.73 -25.24
CA ALA A 206 2.18 -5.76 -24.40
C ALA A 206 2.66 -4.35 -23.99
N ALA A 207 2.68 -3.39 -24.91
CA ALA A 207 3.04 -2.00 -24.60
C ALA A 207 2.02 -1.33 -23.66
N ARG A 208 0.71 -1.63 -23.82
CA ARG A 208 -0.36 -1.15 -22.92
C ARG A 208 -0.25 -1.76 -21.52
N VAL A 209 0.06 -3.06 -21.41
CA VAL A 209 0.32 -3.72 -20.11
C VAL A 209 1.52 -3.08 -19.42
N TRP A 210 2.63 -2.85 -20.14
CA TRP A 210 3.81 -2.20 -19.55
C TRP A 210 3.50 -0.76 -19.07
N ALA A 211 2.84 0.04 -19.90
CA ALA A 211 2.41 1.39 -19.55
C ALA A 211 1.43 1.43 -18.37
N TYR A 212 0.55 0.42 -18.25
CA TYR A 212 -0.42 0.32 -17.16
C TYR A 212 0.21 -0.10 -15.83
N VAL A 213 1.08 -1.13 -15.83
CA VAL A 213 1.66 -1.70 -14.60
C VAL A 213 2.89 -0.91 -14.15
N ILE A 214 3.89 -0.78 -15.03
CA ILE A 214 5.20 -0.21 -14.69
C ILE A 214 5.22 1.32 -14.80
N LYS A 215 4.35 1.88 -15.66
CA LYS A 215 4.13 3.34 -15.80
C LYS A 215 5.41 4.13 -16.17
N ASN A 216 6.35 3.49 -16.88
CA ASN A 216 7.53 4.11 -17.48
C ASN A 216 7.68 3.74 -18.96
N VAL A 217 8.65 4.36 -19.63
CA VAL A 217 9.22 3.85 -20.89
C VAL A 217 10.53 3.13 -20.51
N PRO A 218 10.72 1.85 -20.87
CA PRO A 218 11.95 1.11 -20.55
C PRO A 218 13.07 1.45 -21.55
N SER A 219 14.33 1.10 -21.24
CA SER A 219 15.43 1.22 -22.21
C SER A 219 15.38 0.15 -23.31
N GLU A 220 14.86 -1.03 -23.00
CA GLU A 220 14.58 -2.13 -23.92
C GLU A 220 13.40 -2.96 -23.39
N LEU A 221 12.51 -3.48 -24.24
CA LEU A 221 11.42 -4.37 -23.81
C LEU A 221 11.43 -5.69 -24.58
N ASN A 222 11.68 -6.79 -23.87
CA ASN A 222 11.64 -8.15 -24.43
C ASN A 222 10.31 -8.84 -24.06
N ILE A 223 9.81 -9.69 -24.96
CA ILE A 223 8.61 -10.52 -24.73
C ILE A 223 8.99 -12.00 -24.77
N SER A 224 8.78 -12.71 -23.65
CA SER A 224 8.76 -14.17 -23.61
C SER A 224 7.32 -14.69 -23.58
N ASN A 225 7.10 -15.91 -24.09
CA ASN A 225 5.81 -16.60 -24.03
C ASN A 225 5.99 -17.95 -23.31
N SER A 226 5.00 -18.36 -22.53
CA SER A 226 4.97 -19.68 -21.87
C SER A 226 3.58 -20.29 -22.02
N ALA A 227 3.47 -21.57 -22.34
CA ALA A 227 2.19 -22.21 -22.58
C ALA A 227 1.44 -22.55 -21.29
N ALA A 228 0.11 -22.66 -21.37
CA ALA A 228 -0.71 -23.24 -20.31
C ALA A 228 -0.16 -24.63 -19.91
N GLY A 229 -0.10 -24.91 -18.60
CA GLY A 229 0.55 -26.12 -18.08
C GLY A 229 2.07 -26.03 -17.91
N THR A 230 2.69 -24.87 -18.17
CA THR A 230 4.08 -24.60 -17.77
C THR A 230 4.12 -24.26 -16.28
N LYS A 231 5.09 -24.79 -15.52
CA LYS A 231 5.33 -24.46 -14.11
C LYS A 231 5.54 -22.95 -13.92
N ILE A 232 4.98 -22.39 -12.85
CA ILE A 232 5.18 -20.97 -12.49
C ILE A 232 6.62 -20.72 -12.01
N TYR A 233 7.22 -21.71 -11.34
CA TYR A 233 8.61 -21.70 -10.92
C TYR A 233 9.49 -22.56 -11.84
N ASN A 234 10.53 -21.95 -12.41
CA ASN A 234 11.45 -22.61 -13.35
C ASN A 234 12.24 -23.79 -12.75
N GLY A 235 12.26 -23.96 -11.42
CA GLY A 235 12.82 -25.15 -10.76
C GLY A 235 11.94 -26.41 -10.87
N GLY A 236 10.72 -26.30 -11.41
CA GLY A 236 9.86 -27.45 -11.74
C GLY A 236 8.88 -27.89 -10.64
N LEU A 237 8.98 -27.32 -9.43
CA LEU A 237 8.07 -27.57 -8.31
C LEU A 237 6.86 -26.62 -8.31
N GLY A 238 5.80 -26.99 -7.61
CA GLY A 238 4.60 -26.16 -7.43
C GLY A 238 3.59 -26.25 -8.58
N VAL A 239 2.74 -25.23 -8.70
CA VAL A 239 1.60 -25.23 -9.64
C VAL A 239 1.98 -24.67 -11.02
N ASP A 240 1.08 -24.90 -11.99
CA ASP A 240 1.25 -24.53 -13.40
C ASP A 240 0.38 -23.33 -13.78
N TYR A 241 0.80 -22.57 -14.80
CA TYR A 241 -0.02 -21.50 -15.35
C TYR A 241 -1.31 -22.05 -15.99
N PRO A 242 -2.50 -21.50 -15.67
CA PRO A 242 -3.79 -21.99 -16.18
C PRO A 242 -4.11 -21.52 -17.61
N LYS A 243 -3.29 -20.64 -18.18
CA LYS A 243 -3.44 -20.02 -19.51
C LYS A 243 -2.07 -19.85 -20.17
N ASP A 244 -2.07 -19.54 -21.46
CA ASP A 244 -0.88 -19.06 -22.15
C ASP A 244 -0.49 -17.68 -21.60
N MET A 245 0.79 -17.54 -21.26
CA MET A 245 1.36 -16.40 -20.56
C MET A 245 2.30 -15.61 -21.47
N ARG A 246 2.33 -14.29 -21.28
CA ARG A 246 3.41 -13.42 -21.73
C ARG A 246 4.16 -12.86 -20.54
N GLN A 247 5.48 -12.83 -20.66
CA GLN A 247 6.35 -12.16 -19.70
C GLN A 247 7.04 -11.00 -20.40
N LEU A 248 6.84 -9.80 -19.84
CA LEU A 248 7.46 -8.56 -20.26
C LEU A 248 8.64 -8.29 -19.31
N PHE A 249 9.83 -8.07 -19.87
CA PHE A 249 11.03 -7.83 -19.07
C PHE A 249 12.05 -6.98 -19.82
N THR A 250 12.92 -6.30 -19.08
CA THR A 250 14.09 -5.62 -19.63
C THR A 250 15.38 -6.33 -19.17
N PRO A 251 16.52 -6.09 -19.83
CA PRO A 251 17.83 -6.58 -19.37
C PRO A 251 18.24 -6.03 -17.99
N ILE A 252 17.59 -4.97 -17.50
CA ILE A 252 17.89 -4.28 -16.24
C ILE A 252 16.72 -4.53 -15.29
N SER A 253 16.82 -5.54 -14.41
CA SER A 253 15.70 -5.98 -13.56
C SER A 253 15.05 -4.91 -12.67
N ALA A 254 15.70 -3.76 -12.47
CA ALA A 254 15.16 -2.61 -11.74
C ALA A 254 14.18 -1.75 -12.58
N GLU A 255 14.15 -1.90 -13.91
CA GLU A 255 13.19 -1.20 -14.77
C GLU A 255 11.80 -1.85 -14.74
N GLY A 256 11.71 -3.16 -14.49
CA GLY A 256 10.45 -3.88 -14.27
C GLY A 256 10.43 -5.32 -14.81
N HIS A 257 9.37 -6.05 -14.40
CA HIS A 257 8.96 -7.36 -14.94
C HIS A 257 7.45 -7.47 -14.77
N VAL A 258 6.75 -8.04 -15.77
CA VAL A 258 5.29 -8.29 -15.71
C VAL A 258 4.96 -9.63 -16.34
N THR A 259 4.31 -10.53 -15.61
CA THR A 259 3.68 -11.73 -16.19
C THR A 259 2.17 -11.51 -16.32
N TYR A 260 1.61 -11.74 -17.51
CA TYR A 260 0.16 -11.62 -17.74
C TYR A 260 -0.36 -12.65 -18.76
N ALA A 261 -1.67 -12.92 -18.72
CA ALA A 261 -2.42 -13.63 -19.76
C ALA A 261 -3.41 -12.67 -20.43
N SER A 262 -3.56 -12.75 -21.76
CA SER A 262 -4.64 -12.05 -22.46
C SER A 262 -5.94 -12.84 -22.37
N ASN A 263 -7.07 -12.14 -22.23
CA ASN A 263 -8.40 -12.75 -22.25
C ASN A 263 -9.11 -12.60 -23.60
N GLY A 264 -8.53 -11.85 -24.55
CA GLY A 264 -9.09 -11.65 -25.89
C GLY A 264 -10.34 -10.76 -25.97
N ASP A 265 -10.80 -10.19 -24.85
CA ASP A 265 -11.98 -9.34 -24.72
C ASP A 265 -11.65 -7.86 -24.38
N GLY A 266 -10.36 -7.50 -24.39
CA GLY A 266 -9.85 -6.21 -23.94
C GLY A 266 -9.41 -6.19 -22.47
N THR A 267 -9.57 -7.30 -21.74
CA THR A 267 -9.01 -7.50 -20.41
C THR A 267 -7.75 -8.38 -20.44
N VAL A 268 -6.92 -8.23 -19.42
CA VAL A 268 -5.78 -9.12 -19.14
C VAL A 268 -5.83 -9.56 -17.68
N THR A 269 -5.30 -10.75 -17.40
CA THR A 269 -5.05 -11.22 -16.03
C THR A 269 -3.55 -11.09 -15.72
N ILE A 270 -3.19 -10.22 -14.78
CA ILE A 270 -1.82 -9.94 -14.35
C ILE A 270 -1.50 -10.83 -13.15
N TYR A 271 -0.33 -11.45 -13.14
CA TYR A 271 0.11 -12.37 -12.08
C TYR A 271 1.30 -11.77 -11.33
N PRO A 272 1.29 -11.73 -9.98
CA PRO A 272 2.37 -11.17 -9.15
C PRO A 272 3.59 -12.11 -9.07
N VAL A 273 4.08 -12.58 -10.22
CA VAL A 273 5.26 -13.46 -10.33
C VAL A 273 6.50 -12.65 -9.94
N PRO A 274 7.36 -13.14 -9.02
CA PRO A 274 8.52 -12.39 -8.58
C PRO A 274 9.60 -12.40 -9.66
N SER A 275 10.24 -11.24 -9.89
CA SER A 275 11.39 -11.13 -10.80
C SER A 275 12.63 -11.88 -10.30
N HIS A 276 12.74 -12.06 -8.97
CA HIS A 276 13.78 -12.81 -8.29
C HIS A 276 13.20 -13.60 -7.12
N TRP A 277 13.52 -14.89 -7.04
CA TRP A 277 13.09 -15.78 -5.97
C TRP A 277 14.05 -15.62 -4.78
N GLN A 278 13.56 -15.07 -3.66
CA GLN A 278 14.36 -14.64 -2.51
C GLN A 278 14.38 -15.66 -1.36
N GLN A 279 13.64 -16.76 -1.51
CA GLN A 279 13.47 -17.82 -0.54
C GLN A 279 14.76 -18.63 -0.38
N SER A 280 14.92 -19.31 0.75
CA SER A 280 16.08 -20.16 1.01
C SER A 280 16.12 -21.36 0.05
N ALA A 281 17.31 -21.97 -0.09
CA ALA A 281 17.48 -23.16 -0.91
C ALA A 281 16.59 -24.33 -0.44
N ASP A 282 16.30 -24.44 0.86
CA ASP A 282 15.45 -25.50 1.40
C ASP A 282 13.96 -25.26 1.07
N GLU A 283 13.50 -24.00 1.11
CA GLU A 283 12.15 -23.61 0.68
C GLU A 283 11.97 -23.79 -0.83
N LEU A 284 12.95 -23.35 -1.64
CA LEU A 284 12.92 -23.48 -3.11
C LEU A 284 13.02 -24.92 -3.63
N ASN A 285 13.36 -25.89 -2.77
CA ASN A 285 13.34 -27.32 -3.07
C ASN A 285 12.21 -28.07 -2.34
N SER A 286 11.33 -27.38 -1.62
CA SER A 286 10.20 -27.98 -0.90
C SER A 286 8.92 -27.91 -1.73
N GLU A 287 8.41 -29.08 -2.15
CA GLU A 287 7.20 -29.19 -2.96
C GLU A 287 5.97 -28.57 -2.27
N GLU A 288 5.82 -28.76 -0.96
CA GLU A 288 4.70 -28.18 -0.19
C GLU A 288 4.77 -26.65 -0.16
N PHE A 289 5.95 -26.10 0.15
CA PHE A 289 6.17 -24.65 0.16
C PHE A 289 5.96 -24.06 -1.22
N MET A 290 6.61 -24.63 -2.26
CA MET A 290 6.51 -24.11 -3.62
C MET A 290 5.11 -24.24 -4.19
N THR A 291 4.34 -25.29 -3.83
CA THR A 291 2.91 -25.39 -4.17
C THR A 291 2.09 -24.28 -3.53
N GLN A 292 2.22 -24.07 -2.21
CA GLN A 292 1.48 -23.02 -1.50
C GLN A 292 1.84 -21.62 -2.04
N PHE A 293 3.13 -21.35 -2.21
CA PHE A 293 3.65 -20.09 -2.73
C PHE A 293 3.17 -19.80 -4.16
N THR A 294 3.31 -20.77 -5.08
CA THR A 294 2.89 -20.57 -6.48
C THR A 294 1.37 -20.56 -6.65
N GLN A 295 0.61 -21.26 -5.80
CA GLN A 295 -0.85 -21.09 -5.72
C GLN A 295 -1.22 -19.67 -5.27
N GLY A 296 -0.49 -19.10 -4.30
CA GLY A 296 -0.67 -17.71 -3.88
C GLY A 296 -0.55 -16.69 -5.03
N ILE A 297 0.27 -16.98 -6.06
CA ILE A 297 0.38 -16.17 -7.29
C ILE A 297 -0.89 -16.25 -8.12
N LEU A 298 -1.51 -17.43 -8.24
CA LEU A 298 -2.77 -17.61 -8.98
C LEU A 298 -3.94 -16.95 -8.24
N ASP A 299 -3.99 -17.10 -6.91
CA ASP A 299 -5.07 -16.59 -6.08
C ASP A 299 -5.09 -15.05 -6.00
N HIS A 300 -3.93 -14.41 -6.17
CA HIS A 300 -3.76 -12.94 -6.16
C HIS A 300 -3.54 -12.37 -7.57
N ALA A 301 -3.98 -13.08 -8.61
CA ALA A 301 -3.91 -12.61 -9.99
C ALA A 301 -5.06 -11.64 -10.31
N GLU A 302 -4.74 -10.39 -10.62
CA GLU A 302 -5.74 -9.34 -10.87
C GLU A 302 -6.18 -9.34 -12.34
N THR A 303 -7.48 -9.32 -12.61
CA THR A 303 -8.01 -9.15 -13.98
C THR A 303 -8.47 -7.71 -14.22
N VAL A 304 -7.80 -7.02 -15.13
CA VAL A 304 -8.00 -5.59 -15.41
C VAL A 304 -8.42 -5.35 -16.86
N THR A 305 -9.31 -4.39 -17.07
CA THR A 305 -9.60 -3.84 -18.41
C THR A 305 -8.48 -2.87 -18.78
N LEU A 306 -7.77 -3.10 -19.89
CA LEU A 306 -6.67 -2.22 -20.28
C LEU A 306 -7.21 -0.88 -20.83
N PRO A 307 -6.74 0.27 -20.32
CA PRO A 307 -6.95 1.55 -21.00
C PRO A 307 -6.14 1.61 -22.31
N ASP A 308 -6.51 2.53 -23.21
CA ASP A 308 -5.75 2.75 -24.46
C ASP A 308 -4.31 3.25 -24.24
N GLY A 309 -4.03 3.80 -23.05
CA GLY A 309 -2.74 4.41 -22.69
C GLY A 309 -2.58 5.85 -23.18
N ASP A 310 -1.44 6.46 -22.85
CA ASP A 310 -0.97 7.67 -23.52
C ASP A 310 -0.36 7.27 -24.88
N PRO A 311 -0.85 7.76 -26.03
CA PRO A 311 -0.39 7.31 -27.33
C PRO A 311 1.09 7.55 -27.62
N ASP A 312 1.69 8.60 -27.08
CA ASP A 312 3.12 8.91 -27.29
C ASP A 312 3.99 8.04 -26.39
N MET A 313 3.52 7.69 -25.19
CA MET A 313 4.14 6.69 -24.32
C MET A 313 4.10 5.29 -24.96
N ILE A 314 2.95 4.87 -25.49
CA ILE A 314 2.82 3.57 -26.17
C ILE A 314 3.72 3.51 -27.41
N ARG A 315 3.81 4.58 -28.21
CA ARG A 315 4.75 4.66 -29.36
C ARG A 315 6.21 4.52 -28.92
N GLN A 316 6.60 5.11 -27.79
CA GLN A 316 7.97 4.99 -27.26
C GLN A 316 8.27 3.57 -26.75
N ILE A 317 7.34 2.93 -26.06
CA ILE A 317 7.51 1.53 -25.59
C ILE A 317 7.58 0.57 -26.79
N LEU A 318 6.73 0.74 -27.80
CA LEU A 318 6.75 -0.05 -29.03
C LEU A 318 8.07 0.10 -29.80
N ALA A 319 8.68 1.28 -29.80
CA ALA A 319 9.95 1.54 -30.48
C ALA A 319 11.18 0.87 -29.84
N VAL A 320 11.08 0.43 -28.57
CA VAL A 320 12.17 -0.28 -27.85
C VAL A 320 11.90 -1.79 -27.70
N LEU A 321 10.81 -2.28 -28.29
CA LEU A 321 10.38 -3.69 -28.24
C LEU A 321 11.30 -4.59 -29.09
N LYS A 322 11.60 -5.80 -28.59
CA LYS A 322 12.45 -6.83 -29.20
C LYS A 322 11.68 -8.12 -29.49
#